data_AF-A0A9C6T4H5-F1
#
_entry.id   AF-A0A9C6T4H5-F1
#
_cell.length_a   1.000
_cell.length_b   1.000
_cell.length_c   1.000
_cell.angle_alpha   90.00
_cell.angle_beta   90.00
_cell.angle_gamma   90.00
#
_symmetry.space_group_name_H-M   'P 1'
#
loop_
_entity.id
_entity.type
_entity.pdbx_description
1 polymer ?
#
loop_
_entity_poly.entity_id
_entity_poly.type
_entity_poly.pdbx_seq_one_letter_code
_entity_poly.pdbx_strand_id
1 'polypeptide(L)'
;MPLTIVVSCRNLNSEFATQIAKEHVEREYAVVGSWEDTNITLAVLEAYIPRFFAKATELYYSKQDEFMKNATPHDKHLDEDVETYMKQHFAYEIELYNFCKQRLYKQYIAIRKTEFEQESVANNQT
;
A
#
# COMPACT_ATOMS: atom_id res chain seq x y z
N MET A 1 -9.70 21.58 -20.20
CA MET A 1 -9.73 20.90 -18.89
C MET A 1 -9.37 21.93 -17.84
N PRO A 2 -10.29 22.38 -16.97
CA PRO A 2 -10.05 23.59 -16.20
C PRO A 2 -9.23 23.31 -14.93
N LEU A 3 -8.37 24.28 -14.61
CA LEU A 3 -7.37 24.35 -13.53
C LEU A 3 -7.88 24.18 -12.08
N THR A 4 -9.17 23.89 -11.85
CA THR A 4 -9.79 23.97 -10.52
C THR A 4 -9.43 22.79 -9.60
N ILE A 5 -9.04 21.63 -10.14
CA ILE A 5 -8.79 20.41 -9.36
C ILE A 5 -7.53 20.54 -8.47
N VAL A 6 -6.49 21.26 -8.92
CA VAL A 6 -5.19 21.30 -8.23
C VAL A 6 -5.25 22.06 -6.90
N VAL A 7 -6.17 23.02 -6.73
CA VAL A 7 -6.31 23.80 -5.49
C VAL A 7 -6.89 22.96 -4.34
N SER A 8 -7.67 21.92 -4.63
CA SER A 8 -8.31 21.12 -3.59
C SER A 8 -7.39 20.11 -2.92
N CYS A 9 -6.34 19.63 -3.60
CA CYS A 9 -5.45 18.58 -3.07
C CYS A 9 -4.57 19.03 -1.90
N ARG A 10 -4.43 20.34 -1.68
CA ARG A 10 -3.60 20.90 -0.60
C ARG A 10 -4.37 21.18 0.69
N ASN A 11 -5.70 21.06 0.65
CA ASN A 11 -6.52 21.28 1.83
C ASN A 11 -6.52 20.01 2.69
N LEU A 12 -6.11 20.14 3.95
CA LEU A 12 -6.22 19.07 4.93
C LEU A 12 -7.68 18.69 5.16
N ASN A 13 -7.92 17.40 5.45
CA ASN A 13 -9.23 16.89 5.80
C ASN A 13 -10.35 17.26 4.80
N SER A 14 -10.04 17.19 3.49
CA SER A 14 -11.00 17.44 2.41
C SER A 14 -11.56 16.15 1.84
N GLU A 15 -12.89 15.95 1.98
CA GLU A 15 -13.60 14.80 1.43
C GLU A 15 -13.45 14.71 -0.09
N PHE A 16 -13.67 15.82 -0.80
CA PHE A 16 -13.59 15.88 -2.26
C PHE A 16 -12.20 15.48 -2.76
N ALA A 17 -11.14 16.03 -2.15
CA ALA A 17 -9.77 15.68 -2.52
C ALA A 17 -9.48 14.18 -2.28
N THR A 18 -10.04 13.61 -1.22
CA THR A 18 -9.88 12.20 -0.86
C THR A 18 -10.56 11.28 -1.85
N GLN A 19 -11.78 11.61 -2.31
CA GLN A 19 -12.46 10.82 -3.34
C GLN A 19 -11.70 10.83 -4.67
N ILE A 20 -11.19 11.99 -5.09
CA ILE A 20 -10.34 12.10 -6.26
C ILE A 20 -9.07 11.25 -6.08
N ALA A 21 -8.42 11.33 -4.91
CA ALA A 21 -7.23 10.53 -4.63
C ALA A 21 -7.50 9.02 -4.74
N LYS A 22 -8.64 8.53 -4.24
CA LYS A 22 -9.06 7.12 -4.38
C LYS A 22 -9.25 6.73 -5.84
N GLU A 23 -9.93 7.58 -6.63
CA GLU A 23 -10.12 7.33 -8.06
C GLU A 23 -8.78 7.19 -8.80
N HIS A 24 -7.84 8.11 -8.54
CA HIS A 24 -6.50 8.05 -9.14
C HIS A 24 -5.73 6.80 -8.69
N VAL A 25 -5.78 6.44 -7.40
CA VAL A 25 -5.15 5.21 -6.88
C VAL A 25 -5.67 3.97 -7.61
N GLU A 26 -6.97 3.89 -7.90
CA GLU A 26 -7.52 2.76 -8.63
C GLU A 26 -7.14 2.74 -10.10
N ARG A 27 -7.22 3.90 -10.78
CA ARG A 27 -7.13 3.99 -12.24
C ARG A 27 -5.70 4.10 -12.76
N GLU A 28 -4.82 4.76 -12.02
CA GLU A 28 -3.50 5.18 -12.53
C GLU A 28 -2.33 4.45 -11.88
N TYR A 29 -2.51 3.84 -10.71
CA TYR A 29 -1.45 3.12 -10.01
C TYR A 29 -1.66 1.61 -10.08
N ALA A 30 -0.71 0.88 -10.67
CA ALA A 30 -0.76 -0.58 -10.71
C ALA A 30 -0.77 -1.18 -9.29
N VAL A 31 0.15 -0.74 -8.43
CA VAL A 31 0.28 -1.19 -7.04
C VAL A 31 0.59 0.02 -6.17
N VAL A 32 -0.06 0.10 -5.01
CA VAL A 32 0.24 1.06 -3.94
C VAL A 32 0.56 0.24 -2.69
N GLY A 33 1.81 0.30 -2.25
CA GLY A 33 2.33 -0.46 -1.12
C GLY A 33 2.21 0.25 0.21
N SER A 34 2.59 -0.46 1.27
CA SER A 34 2.71 0.04 2.65
C SER A 34 4.08 -0.35 3.21
N TRP A 35 4.65 0.53 4.05
CA TRP A 35 5.94 0.27 4.70
C TRP A 35 5.80 -0.76 5.83
N GLU A 36 4.66 -0.74 6.51
CA GLU A 36 4.32 -1.64 7.60
C GLU A 36 4.20 -3.09 7.12
N ASP A 37 3.68 -3.27 5.90
CA ASP A 37 3.44 -4.58 5.28
C ASP A 37 4.34 -4.77 4.03
N THR A 38 5.66 -4.64 4.23
CA THR A 38 6.65 -4.70 3.13
C THR A 38 6.65 -6.03 2.38
N ASN A 39 6.50 -7.16 3.09
CA ASN A 39 6.42 -8.49 2.48
C ASN A 39 5.27 -8.61 1.47
N ILE A 40 4.09 -8.11 1.84
CA ILE A 40 2.89 -8.11 0.99
C ILE A 40 3.11 -7.19 -0.20
N THR A 41 3.66 -6.00 0.05
CA THR A 41 3.98 -5.02 -1.00
C THR A 41 4.91 -5.61 -2.06
N LEU A 42 6.01 -6.24 -1.65
CA LEU A 42 6.98 -6.83 -2.58
C LEU A 42 6.38 -8.00 -3.35
N ALA A 43 5.60 -8.87 -2.70
CA ALA A 43 4.92 -9.99 -3.38
C ALA A 43 3.92 -9.50 -4.45
N VAL A 44 3.15 -8.45 -4.17
CA VAL A 44 2.21 -7.87 -5.14
C VAL A 44 2.96 -7.20 -6.29
N LEU A 45 4.04 -6.47 -6.01
CA LEU A 45 4.91 -5.87 -7.04
C LEU A 45 5.54 -6.92 -7.96
N GLU A 46 6.05 -8.01 -7.38
CA GLU A 46 6.61 -9.16 -8.10
C GLU A 46 5.61 -9.75 -9.09
N ALA A 47 4.36 -9.95 -8.65
CA ALA A 47 3.34 -10.58 -9.49
C ALA A 47 2.80 -9.64 -10.58
N TYR A 48 2.58 -8.36 -10.27
CA TYR A 48 1.99 -7.41 -11.23
C TYR A 48 3.01 -6.78 -12.18
N ILE A 49 4.27 -6.63 -11.76
CA ILE A 49 5.34 -5.98 -12.54
C ILE A 49 6.63 -6.83 -12.51
N PRO A 50 6.58 -8.10 -12.96
CA PRO A 50 7.69 -9.05 -12.81
C PRO A 50 8.96 -8.62 -13.56
N ARG A 51 8.82 -7.87 -14.67
CA ARG A 51 9.97 -7.41 -15.47
C ARG A 51 10.99 -6.62 -14.64
N PHE A 52 10.53 -5.88 -13.63
CA PHE A 52 11.38 -5.04 -12.79
C PHE A 52 11.56 -5.60 -11.39
N PHE A 53 10.54 -6.27 -10.86
CA PHE A 53 10.51 -6.68 -9.45
C PHE A 53 10.74 -8.18 -9.23
N ALA A 54 10.97 -8.99 -10.26
CA ALA A 54 11.25 -10.41 -10.06
C ALA A 54 12.39 -10.63 -9.04
N LYS A 55 12.10 -11.44 -7.99
CA LYS A 55 12.99 -11.75 -6.86
C LYS A 55 13.34 -10.57 -5.96
N ALA A 56 12.60 -9.47 -6.03
CA ALA A 56 12.76 -8.35 -5.11
C ALA A 56 12.54 -8.76 -3.65
N THR A 57 11.59 -9.64 -3.35
CA THR A 57 11.33 -10.14 -1.99
C THR A 57 12.54 -10.88 -1.44
N GLU A 58 13.10 -11.80 -2.23
CA GLU A 58 14.30 -12.58 -1.88
C GLU A 58 15.50 -11.65 -1.65
N LEU A 59 15.72 -10.69 -2.56
CA LEU A 59 16.82 -9.73 -2.46
C LEU A 59 16.70 -8.83 -1.23
N TYR A 60 15.49 -8.35 -0.95
CA TYR A 60 15.23 -7.45 0.17
C TYR A 60 15.57 -8.09 1.52
N TYR A 61 15.14 -9.34 1.74
CA TYR A 61 15.39 -10.05 3.00
C TYR A 61 16.79 -10.67 3.10
N SER A 62 17.42 -11.03 1.98
CA SER A 62 18.79 -11.57 1.99
C SER A 62 19.86 -10.50 2.24
N LYS A 63 19.61 -9.25 1.83
CA LYS A 63 20.54 -8.12 1.94
C LYS A 63 20.09 -7.05 2.92
N GLN A 64 19.25 -7.41 3.89
CA GLN A 64 18.59 -6.44 4.74
C GLN A 64 19.59 -5.56 5.52
N ASP A 65 20.79 -6.06 5.80
CA ASP A 65 21.86 -5.35 6.53
C ASP A 65 22.70 -4.44 5.63
N GLU A 66 22.62 -4.59 4.31
CA GLU A 66 23.30 -3.72 3.33
C GLU A 66 22.50 -2.44 3.05
N PHE A 67 21.20 -2.41 3.38
CA PHE A 67 20.34 -1.24 3.15
C PHE A 67 20.46 -0.22 4.28
N MET A 68 20.58 1.06 3.90
CA MET A 68 20.53 2.18 4.85
C MET A 68 19.11 2.30 5.43
N LYS A 69 18.91 1.81 6.66
CA LYS A 69 17.67 1.95 7.42
C LYS A 69 17.72 3.25 8.22
N ASN A 70 16.88 4.21 7.86
CA ASN A 70 16.66 5.40 8.69
C ASN A 70 15.85 4.98 9.93
N ALA A 71 16.54 4.56 10.98
CA ALA A 71 15.92 4.22 12.26
C ALA A 71 15.84 5.49 13.12
N THR A 72 14.65 6.07 13.22
CA THR A 72 14.36 7.10 14.22
C THR A 72 13.78 6.40 15.45
N PRO A 73 14.29 6.64 16.67
CA PRO A 73 13.65 6.14 17.89
C PRO A 73 12.19 6.59 17.90
N HIS A 74 11.27 5.63 17.90
CA HIS A 74 9.84 5.92 17.92
C HIS A 74 9.37 5.89 19.36
N ASP A 75 9.09 7.07 19.93
CA ASP A 75 8.31 7.15 21.15
C ASP A 75 6.86 6.79 20.80
N LYS A 76 6.32 5.78 21.47
CA LYS A 76 4.94 5.31 21.29
C LYS A 76 3.99 5.97 22.28
N HIS A 77 4.51 6.79 23.19
CA HIS A 77 3.68 7.49 24.15
C HIS A 77 3.00 8.67 23.46
N LEU A 78 1.70 8.55 23.27
CA LEU A 78 0.83 9.62 22.80
C LEU A 78 -0.34 9.70 23.77
N ASP A 79 -0.60 10.90 24.28
CA ASP A 79 -1.76 11.12 25.15
C ASP A 79 -3.06 10.88 24.36
N GLU A 80 -4.05 10.27 25.02
CA GLU A 80 -5.30 9.82 24.37
C GLU A 80 -6.11 10.98 23.76
N ASP A 81 -6.07 12.15 24.41
CA ASP A 81 -6.72 13.37 23.93
C ASP A 81 -6.04 13.92 22.67
N VAL A 82 -4.71 13.90 22.63
CA VAL A 82 -3.91 14.27 21.46
C VAL A 82 -4.16 13.29 20.31
N GLU A 83 -4.19 11.98 20.58
CA GLU A 83 -4.51 10.97 19.57
C GLU A 83 -5.90 11.17 18.98
N THR A 84 -6.89 11.42 19.84
CA THR A 84 -8.28 11.67 19.42
C THR A 84 -8.38 12.94 18.58
N TYR A 85 -7.72 14.02 19.00
CA TYR A 85 -7.66 15.27 18.25
C TYR A 85 -7.04 15.06 16.86
N MET A 86 -5.91 14.34 16.77
CA MET A 86 -5.26 14.04 15.50
C MET A 86 -6.14 13.18 14.60
N LYS A 87 -6.76 12.13 15.13
CA LYS A 87 -7.67 11.25 14.35
C LYS A 87 -8.83 12.03 13.72
N GLN A 88 -9.36 13.05 14.40
CA GLN A 88 -10.42 13.91 13.85
C GLN A 88 -9.89 14.80 12.71
N HIS A 89 -8.68 15.34 12.84
CA HIS A 89 -8.09 16.23 11.83
C HIS A 89 -7.53 15.48 10.62
N PHE A 90 -7.19 14.20 10.78
CA PHE A 90 -6.68 13.33 9.72
C PHE A 90 -7.68 12.25 9.30
N ALA A 91 -8.98 12.47 9.53
CA ALA A 91 -10.00 11.44 9.33
C ALA A 91 -9.99 10.92 7.88
N TYR A 92 -9.92 11.83 6.91
CA TYR A 92 -9.91 11.45 5.50
C TYR A 92 -8.56 10.89 5.02
N GLU A 93 -7.44 11.31 5.61
CA GLU A 93 -6.12 10.75 5.36
C GLU A 93 -6.03 9.30 5.87
N ILE A 94 -6.58 9.03 7.06
CA ILE A 94 -6.73 7.68 7.62
C ILE A 94 -7.65 6.83 6.74
N GLU A 95 -8.75 7.42 6.25
CA GLU A 95 -9.66 6.74 5.33
C GLU A 95 -8.95 6.35 4.01
N LEU A 96 -8.18 7.26 3.42
CA LEU A 96 -7.40 6.99 2.20
C LEU A 96 -6.34 5.91 2.44
N TYR A 97 -5.63 5.97 3.56
CA TYR A 97 -4.66 4.93 3.94
C TYR A 97 -5.33 3.55 4.02
N ASN A 98 -6.46 3.45 4.73
CA ASN A 98 -7.19 2.19 4.87
C ASN A 98 -7.72 1.69 3.53
N PHE A 99 -8.16 2.58 2.65
CA PHE A 99 -8.56 2.24 1.29
C PHE A 99 -7.40 1.62 0.49
N CYS A 100 -6.24 2.27 0.48
CA CYS A 100 -5.03 1.76 -0.18
C CYS A 100 -4.61 0.40 0.41
N LYS A 101 -4.66 0.26 1.74
CA LYS A 101 -4.35 -0.99 2.44
C LYS A 101 -5.32 -2.09 2.00
N GLN A 102 -6.63 -1.87 2.06
CA GLN A 102 -7.62 -2.85 1.61
C GLN A 102 -7.41 -3.28 0.15
N ARG A 103 -7.09 -2.33 -0.74
CA ARG A 103 -6.77 -2.62 -2.15
C ARG A 103 -5.55 -3.52 -2.27
N LEU A 104 -4.47 -3.23 -1.55
CA LEU A 104 -3.24 -4.04 -1.54
C LEU A 104 -3.52 -5.48 -1.10
N TYR A 105 -4.27 -5.66 0.00
CA TYR A 105 -4.62 -7.01 0.49
C TYR A 105 -5.52 -7.77 -0.49
N LYS A 106 -6.45 -7.10 -1.17
CA LYS A 106 -7.26 -7.72 -2.24
C LYS A 106 -6.37 -8.23 -3.37
N GLN A 107 -5.40 -7.41 -3.82
CA GLN A 107 -4.43 -7.83 -4.84
C GLN A 107 -3.61 -9.03 -4.38
N TYR A 108 -3.14 -9.02 -3.13
CA TYR A 108 -2.37 -10.11 -2.53
C TYR A 108 -3.16 -11.43 -2.43
N ILE A 109 -4.42 -11.36 -2.01
CA ILE A 109 -5.30 -12.55 -1.96
C ILE A 109 -5.53 -13.11 -3.35
N ALA A 110 -5.74 -12.23 -4.35
CA ALA A 110 -5.97 -12.66 -5.74
C ALA A 110 -4.78 -13.45 -6.30
N ILE A 111 -3.55 -12.96 -6.14
CA ILE A 111 -2.34 -13.66 -6.62
C ILE A 111 -2.11 -14.98 -5.90
N ARG A 112 -2.27 -15.03 -4.57
CA ARG A 112 -2.17 -16.28 -3.81
C ARG A 112 -3.20 -17.32 -4.25
N LYS A 113 -4.44 -16.89 -4.52
CA LYS A 113 -5.49 -17.78 -5.02
C LYS A 113 -5.10 -18.38 -6.38
N THR A 114 -4.59 -17.56 -7.29
CA THR A 114 -4.14 -18.02 -8.61
C THR A 114 -2.99 -19.01 -8.53
N GLU A 115 -2.04 -18.83 -7.62
CA GLU A 115 -0.95 -19.77 -7.40
C GLU A 115 -1.46 -21.14 -6.91
N PHE A 116 -2.35 -21.16 -5.91
CA PHE A 116 -2.94 -22.42 -5.42
C PHE A 116 -3.70 -23.17 -6.53
N GLU A 117 -4.43 -22.44 -7.39
CA GLU A 117 -5.11 -23.02 -8.54
C GLU A 117 -4.10 -23.65 -9.52
N GLN A 118 -2.98 -22.98 -9.80
CA GLN A 118 -1.93 -23.50 -10.69
C GLN A 118 -1.23 -24.75 -10.13
N GLU A 119 -0.91 -24.75 -8.84
CA GLU A 119 -0.32 -25.91 -8.15
C GLU A 119 -1.25 -27.12 -8.17
N SER A 120 -2.55 -26.90 -7.95
CA SER A 120 -3.53 -27.99 -7.99
C SER A 120 -3.68 -28.61 -9.38
N VAL A 121 -3.56 -27.81 -10.45
CA VAL A 121 -3.60 -28.31 -11.83
C VAL A 121 -2.33 -29.08 -12.17
N ALA A 122 -1.15 -28.61 -11.75
CA ALA A 122 0.13 -29.29 -11.97
C ALA A 122 0.19 -30.66 -11.28
N ASN A 123 -0.32 -30.75 -10.04
CA ASN A 123 -0.33 -31.99 -9.27
C ASN A 123 -1.33 -33.03 -9.79
N ASN A 124 -2.35 -32.62 -10.55
CA ASN A 124 -3.33 -33.54 -11.16
C ASN A 124 -2.92 -34.06 -12.55
N GLN A 125 -1.79 -33.58 -13.08
CA GLN A 125 -1.22 -34.02 -14.37
C GLN A 125 0.00 -34.94 -14.22
N THR A 126 0.36 -35.29 -12.97
CA THR A 126 1.42 -36.25 -12.62
C THR A 126 0.81 -37.51 -12.03
#